data_AF-A0A7S3I3I9-F1
#
_entry.id   AF-A0A7S3I3I9-F1
#
_cell.length_a   1.000
_cell.length_b   1.000
_cell.length_c   1.000
_cell.angle_alpha   90.00
_cell.angle_beta   90.00
_cell.angle_gamma   90.00
#
_symmetry.space_group_name_H-M   'P 1'
#
loop_
_entity.id
_entity.type
_entity.pdbx_description
1 polymer ?
#
loop_
_entity_poly.entity_id
_entity_poly.type
_entity_poly.pdbx_seq_one_letter_code
_entity_poly.pdbx_strand_id
1 'polypeptide(L)'
;MAQRDESFNEFLRNFKAKNENKWANIIDATQDEQEEALLSKSPEYRRNEMIMLEEFRRRKQMKDYYEIRQRHQNTVDPVMAPTKEIGKAHDNMNYYYGSGPERYFENQRNEVFDGRDFTMIFLDSDSVTNVTSLNRVNHRRVLIFIGNGKGLISYGKGKGEDYEQAFDQAFKKLRQNMVCIDWDRNFTSPCIMKGRHNDFYISIWPQ
;
A
#
# COMPACT_ATOMS: atom_id res chain seq x y z
N MET A 1 -38.37 -39.04 -23.29
CA MET A 1 -38.09 -40.46 -23.60
C MET A 1 -37.11 -41.13 -22.62
N ALA A 2 -36.44 -40.42 -21.70
CA ALA A 2 -35.52 -41.02 -20.71
C ALA A 2 -36.19 -41.51 -19.40
N GLN A 3 -37.50 -41.73 -19.39
CA GLN A 3 -38.25 -42.17 -18.19
C GLN A 3 -38.99 -43.50 -18.37
N ARG A 4 -38.74 -44.27 -19.44
CA ARG A 4 -39.53 -45.49 -19.72
C ARG A 4 -38.76 -46.73 -20.15
N ASP A 5 -37.42 -46.68 -20.22
CA ASP A 5 -36.62 -47.85 -20.61
C ASP A 5 -35.39 -48.00 -19.73
N GLU A 6 -35.35 -49.06 -18.91
CA GLU A 6 -34.22 -49.41 -18.05
C GLU A 6 -32.97 -49.74 -18.87
N SER A 7 -33.17 -50.36 -20.04
CA SER A 7 -32.11 -50.68 -21.00
C SER A 7 -31.39 -49.42 -21.51
N PHE A 8 -32.11 -48.32 -21.71
CA PHE A 8 -31.56 -47.05 -22.15
C PHE A 8 -30.80 -46.32 -21.04
N ASN A 9 -31.24 -46.47 -19.78
CA ASN A 9 -30.52 -45.94 -18.62
C ASN A 9 -29.19 -46.69 -18.37
N GLU A 10 -29.17 -48.00 -18.62
CA GLU A 10 -27.93 -48.78 -18.52
C GLU A 10 -26.95 -48.43 -19.65
N PHE A 11 -27.44 -48.15 -20.86
CA PHE A 11 -26.65 -47.58 -21.94
C PHE A 11 -26.05 -46.21 -21.57
N LEU A 12 -26.84 -45.30 -21.01
CA LEU A 12 -26.35 -43.98 -20.58
C LEU A 12 -25.31 -44.08 -19.45
N ARG A 13 -25.46 -45.01 -18.51
CA ARG A 13 -24.45 -45.25 -17.46
C ARG A 13 -23.16 -45.79 -18.03
N ASN A 14 -23.22 -46.76 -18.94
CA ASN A 14 -22.03 -47.30 -19.60
C ASN A 14 -21.37 -46.29 -20.56
N PHE A 15 -22.16 -45.44 -21.21
CA PHE A 15 -21.66 -44.37 -22.08
C PHE A 15 -20.98 -43.27 -21.27
N LYS A 16 -21.55 -42.86 -20.13
CA LYS A 16 -20.89 -41.94 -19.19
C LYS A 16 -19.60 -42.53 -18.62
N ALA A 17 -19.63 -43.76 -18.12
CA ALA A 17 -18.46 -44.40 -17.52
C ALA A 17 -17.28 -44.59 -18.50
N LYS A 18 -17.57 -44.78 -19.79
CA LYS A 18 -16.52 -44.90 -20.83
C LYS A 18 -16.01 -43.57 -21.37
N ASN A 19 -16.80 -42.49 -21.28
CA ASN A 19 -16.44 -41.20 -21.89
C ASN A 19 -16.10 -40.08 -20.89
N GLU A 20 -16.55 -40.13 -19.62
CA GLU A 20 -16.24 -39.10 -18.62
C GLU A 20 -14.78 -39.16 -18.13
N ASN A 21 -14.09 -40.31 -18.23
CA ASN A 21 -12.65 -40.40 -17.91
C ASN A 21 -11.75 -39.56 -18.83
N LYS A 22 -12.28 -38.95 -19.90
CA LYS A 22 -11.56 -38.04 -20.79
C LYS A 22 -12.01 -36.58 -20.70
N TRP A 23 -12.99 -36.28 -19.87
CA TRP A 23 -13.54 -34.93 -19.73
C TRP A 23 -13.16 -34.44 -18.35
N ALA A 24 -11.93 -33.94 -18.22
CA ALA A 24 -11.52 -33.21 -17.04
C ALA A 24 -12.50 -32.04 -16.80
N ASN A 25 -12.88 -31.82 -15.54
CA ASN A 25 -13.62 -30.65 -15.13
C ASN A 25 -12.91 -29.39 -15.66
N ILE A 26 -13.64 -28.52 -16.35
CA ILE A 26 -13.15 -27.26 -16.96
C ILE A 26 -12.40 -26.35 -15.95
N ILE A 27 -12.54 -26.61 -14.65
CA ILE A 27 -11.94 -25.82 -13.56
C ILE A 27 -10.64 -26.44 -13.02
N ASP A 28 -10.39 -27.74 -13.24
CA ASP A 28 -9.25 -28.48 -12.68
C ASP A 28 -8.28 -29.03 -13.76
N ALA A 29 -8.28 -28.47 -14.97
CA ALA A 29 -7.18 -28.66 -15.92
C ALA A 29 -5.94 -27.89 -15.41
N THR A 30 -5.33 -28.44 -14.37
CA THR A 30 -4.16 -27.89 -13.69
C THR A 30 -2.97 -27.90 -14.64
N GLN A 31 -2.53 -26.69 -15.01
CA GLN A 31 -1.18 -26.23 -15.39
C GLN A 31 -0.28 -27.14 -16.26
N ASP A 32 -0.10 -28.41 -15.91
CA ASP A 32 0.79 -29.37 -16.56
C ASP A 32 0.34 -29.74 -17.98
N GLU A 33 -0.98 -29.90 -18.24
CA GLU A 33 -1.49 -30.16 -19.61
C GLU A 33 -1.36 -28.94 -20.53
N GLN A 34 -1.40 -27.72 -19.98
CA GLN A 34 -1.19 -26.50 -20.76
C GLN A 34 0.30 -26.32 -21.11
N GLU A 35 1.20 -26.66 -20.19
CA GLU A 35 2.65 -26.64 -20.43
C GLU A 35 3.08 -27.68 -21.48
N GLU A 36 2.49 -28.88 -21.46
CA GLU A 36 2.76 -29.93 -22.45
C GLU A 36 2.21 -29.57 -23.84
N ALA A 37 1.04 -28.93 -23.92
CA ALA A 37 0.51 -28.40 -25.17
C ALA A 37 1.34 -27.23 -25.74
N LEU A 38 1.91 -26.38 -24.88
CA LEU A 38 2.81 -25.27 -25.26
C LEU A 38 4.15 -25.76 -25.82
N LEU A 39 4.63 -26.92 -25.38
CA LEU A 39 5.85 -27.56 -25.90
C LEU A 39 5.70 -28.03 -27.35
N SER A 40 4.47 -28.39 -27.77
CA SER A 40 4.16 -28.78 -29.16
C SER A 40 4.03 -27.60 -30.14
N LYS A 41 3.88 -26.37 -29.63
CA LYS A 41 3.73 -25.16 -30.45
C LYS A 41 5.08 -24.58 -30.87
N SER A 42 5.13 -24.01 -32.08
CA SER A 42 6.28 -23.27 -32.60
C SER A 42 6.79 -22.23 -31.58
N PRO A 43 8.11 -22.08 -31.39
CA PRO A 43 8.69 -21.09 -30.48
C PRO A 43 8.17 -19.66 -30.68
N GLU A 44 7.80 -19.29 -31.91
CA GLU A 44 7.22 -17.97 -32.22
C GLU A 44 5.80 -17.82 -31.66
N TYR A 45 5.00 -18.88 -31.70
CA TYR A 45 3.64 -18.86 -31.16
C TYR A 45 3.66 -18.71 -29.63
N ARG A 46 4.58 -19.40 -28.95
CA ARG A 46 4.81 -19.25 -27.51
C ARG A 46 5.16 -17.81 -27.12
N ARG A 47 6.01 -17.15 -27.92
CA ARG A 47 6.41 -15.77 -27.68
C ARG A 47 5.23 -14.81 -27.84
N ASN A 48 4.43 -14.97 -28.88
CA ASN A 48 3.24 -14.15 -29.11
C ASN A 48 2.16 -14.35 -28.04
N GLU A 49 1.97 -15.58 -27.57
CA GLU A 49 1.01 -15.91 -26.52
C GLU A 49 1.43 -15.31 -25.16
N MET A 50 2.73 -15.34 -24.83
CA MET A 50 3.26 -14.62 -23.65
C MET A 50 3.07 -13.10 -23.74
N ILE A 51 3.37 -12.50 -24.90
CA ILE A 51 3.19 -11.05 -25.09
C ILE A 51 1.72 -10.66 -24.89
N MET A 52 0.79 -11.45 -25.42
CA MET A 52 -0.64 -11.20 -25.26
C MET A 52 -1.10 -11.35 -23.80
N LEU A 53 -0.65 -12.38 -23.10
CA LEU A 53 -0.95 -12.57 -21.67
C LEU A 53 -0.43 -11.42 -20.81
N GLU A 54 0.76 -10.91 -21.13
CA GLU A 54 1.37 -9.76 -20.43
C GLU A 54 0.61 -8.45 -20.73
N GLU A 55 0.18 -8.24 -21.97
CA GLU A 55 -0.73 -7.15 -22.37
C GLU A 55 -2.07 -7.22 -21.61
N PHE A 56 -2.69 -8.40 -21.49
CA PHE A 56 -3.94 -8.57 -20.75
C PHE A 56 -3.77 -8.29 -19.26
N ARG A 57 -2.66 -8.74 -18.64
CA ARG A 57 -2.34 -8.42 -17.24
C ARG A 57 -2.17 -6.91 -17.04
N ARG A 58 -1.45 -6.24 -17.95
CA ARG A 58 -1.24 -4.79 -17.92
C ARG A 58 -2.55 -4.02 -18.06
N ARG A 59 -3.44 -4.43 -18.97
CA ARG A 59 -4.77 -3.83 -19.14
C ARG A 59 -5.67 -4.03 -17.93
N LYS A 60 -5.62 -5.21 -17.29
CA LYS A 60 -6.38 -5.48 -16.05
C LYS A 60 -5.91 -4.59 -14.90
N GLN A 61 -4.60 -4.52 -14.66
CA GLN A 61 -4.02 -3.63 -13.63
C GLN A 61 -4.34 -2.16 -13.89
N MET A 62 -4.30 -1.72 -15.15
CA MET A 62 -4.68 -0.35 -15.51
C MET A 62 -6.18 -0.09 -15.31
N LYS A 63 -7.04 -1.05 -15.63
CA LYS A 63 -8.49 -0.92 -15.42
C LYS A 63 -8.81 -0.79 -13.94
N ASP A 64 -8.18 -1.59 -13.08
CA ASP A 64 -8.31 -1.48 -11.63
C ASP A 64 -7.87 -0.09 -11.14
N TYR A 65 -6.76 0.45 -11.68
CA TYR A 65 -6.30 1.82 -11.38
C TYR A 65 -7.31 2.90 -11.81
N TYR A 66 -7.88 2.79 -13.02
CA TYR A 66 -8.88 3.75 -13.51
C TYR A 66 -10.21 3.68 -12.75
N GLU A 67 -10.67 2.49 -12.37
CA GLU A 67 -11.89 2.30 -11.57
C GLU A 67 -11.72 2.85 -10.15
N ILE A 68 -10.56 2.63 -9.51
CA ILE A 68 -10.21 3.22 -8.20
C ILE A 68 -10.19 4.76 -8.29
N ARG A 69 -9.59 5.31 -9.35
CA ARG A 69 -9.52 6.76 -9.57
C ARG A 69 -10.90 7.39 -9.81
N GLN A 70 -11.77 6.74 -10.58
CA GLN A 70 -13.14 7.22 -10.81
C GLN A 70 -13.99 7.18 -9.53
N ARG A 71 -13.83 6.15 -8.69
CA ARG A 71 -14.51 6.11 -7.38
C ARG A 71 -14.08 7.27 -6.48
N HIS A 72 -12.79 7.59 -6.45
CA HIS A 72 -12.29 8.73 -5.68
C HIS A 72 -12.76 10.10 -6.21
N GLN A 73 -13.02 10.24 -7.52
CA GLN A 73 -13.59 11.47 -8.08
C GLN A 73 -15.08 11.65 -7.77
N ASN A 74 -15.83 10.55 -7.64
CA ASN A 74 -17.28 10.61 -7.43
C ASN A 74 -17.69 10.73 -5.94
N THR A 75 -16.76 10.53 -5.00
CA THR A 75 -17.04 10.65 -3.55
C THR A 75 -16.63 11.99 -2.94
N VAL A 76 -16.22 12.98 -3.74
CA VAL A 76 -15.95 14.34 -3.26
C VAL A 76 -17.14 15.22 -3.63
N ASP A 77 -18.00 15.49 -2.65
CA ASP A 77 -19.09 16.46 -2.78
C ASP A 77 -18.56 17.85 -3.19
N PRO A 78 -19.26 18.57 -4.08
CA PRO A 78 -18.83 19.89 -4.53
C PRO A 78 -19.38 20.96 -3.58
N VAL A 79 -18.61 21.31 -2.55
CA VAL A 79 -18.83 22.57 -1.81
C VAL A 79 -17.56 23.40 -1.86
N MET A 80 -17.47 24.19 -2.92
CA MET A 80 -17.06 25.60 -2.97
C MET A 80 -16.46 25.90 -4.35
N ALA A 81 -17.14 26.80 -5.07
CA ALA A 81 -16.66 27.36 -6.32
C ALA A 81 -15.35 28.12 -6.09
N PRO A 82 -14.28 27.86 -6.87
CA PRO A 82 -13.16 28.78 -6.94
C PRO A 82 -13.50 29.87 -7.95
N THR A 83 -13.40 31.11 -7.48
CA THR A 83 -13.24 32.31 -8.30
C THR A 83 -12.17 32.07 -9.35
N LYS A 84 -12.52 32.36 -10.62
CA LYS A 84 -11.60 32.33 -11.75
C LYS A 84 -10.56 33.43 -11.58
N GLU A 85 -9.38 33.08 -11.10
CA GLU A 85 -8.17 33.84 -11.39
C GLU A 85 -7.40 33.20 -12.54
N ILE A 86 -7.01 34.09 -13.44
CA ILE A 86 -6.49 33.87 -14.77
C ILE A 86 -5.01 33.51 -14.67
N GLY A 87 -4.64 32.41 -15.35
CA GLY A 87 -3.33 32.29 -16.00
C GLY A 87 -2.12 32.07 -15.08
N LYS A 88 -1.77 30.80 -14.89
CA LYS A 88 -0.41 30.30 -15.07
C LYS A 88 -0.49 28.80 -15.30
N ALA A 89 -0.19 28.39 -16.54
CA ALA A 89 0.09 27.01 -16.87
C ALA A 89 1.34 26.61 -16.08
N HIS A 90 1.15 25.90 -14.98
CA HIS A 90 2.24 25.17 -14.36
C HIS A 90 2.50 23.96 -15.26
N ASP A 91 3.67 23.97 -15.90
CA ASP A 91 4.26 22.85 -16.58
C ASP A 91 4.08 21.58 -15.73
N ASN A 92 3.28 20.65 -16.25
CA ASN A 92 3.26 19.26 -15.80
C ASN A 92 4.55 18.58 -16.29
N MET A 93 5.70 19.07 -15.81
CA MET A 93 6.93 18.32 -15.86
C MET A 93 6.81 17.24 -14.78
N ASN A 94 6.48 16.02 -15.21
CA ASN A 94 6.70 14.80 -14.45
C ASN A 94 8.20 14.66 -14.20
N TYR A 95 8.73 15.44 -13.25
CA TYR A 95 9.96 15.07 -12.59
C TYR A 95 9.71 13.69 -11.99
N TYR A 96 10.61 12.75 -12.29
CA TYR A 96 10.73 11.52 -11.54
C TYR A 96 11.00 11.92 -10.09
N TYR A 97 9.92 12.09 -9.34
CA TYR A 97 9.92 12.44 -7.93
C TYR A 97 10.76 11.41 -7.19
N GLY A 98 11.80 11.90 -6.51
CA GLY A 98 12.93 11.11 -6.07
C GLY A 98 12.50 9.89 -5.27
N SER A 99 13.12 8.75 -5.55
CA SER A 99 13.06 7.55 -4.68
C SER A 99 13.75 7.76 -3.33
N GLY A 100 14.10 9.00 -2.99
CA GLY A 100 14.76 9.39 -1.75
C GLY A 100 13.78 9.86 -0.67
N PRO A 101 14.29 10.13 0.54
CA PRO A 101 13.48 10.61 1.66
C PRO A 101 12.85 12.00 1.42
N GLU A 102 13.31 12.74 0.40
CA GLU A 102 12.79 14.05 0.04
C GLU A 102 11.31 14.02 -0.36
N ARG A 103 10.83 12.88 -0.90
CA ARG A 103 9.42 12.68 -1.31
C ARG A 103 8.40 12.91 -0.18
N TYR A 104 8.84 12.79 1.06
CA TYR A 104 7.98 12.96 2.23
C TYR A 104 7.82 14.41 2.66
N PHE A 105 8.68 15.31 2.18
CA PHE A 105 8.70 16.73 2.55
C PHE A 105 8.11 17.63 1.47
N GLU A 106 7.54 17.03 0.43
CA GLU A 106 6.89 17.76 -0.64
C GLU A 106 5.46 18.09 -0.25
N ASN A 107 5.16 19.39 -0.24
CA ASN A 107 3.86 19.90 0.13
C ASN A 107 2.79 19.33 -0.79
N GLN A 108 1.93 18.49 -0.21
CA GLN A 108 0.73 18.02 -0.91
C GLN A 108 -0.29 19.17 -0.92
N ARG A 109 -1.10 19.26 -2.00
CA ARG A 109 -2.02 20.38 -2.25
C ARG A 109 -3.06 20.67 -1.14
N ASN A 110 -3.18 19.80 -0.11
CA ASN A 110 -4.10 19.92 1.01
C ASN A 110 -3.41 19.83 2.39
N GLU A 111 -2.09 20.07 2.47
CA GLU A 111 -1.40 20.06 3.75
C GLU A 111 -1.48 21.42 4.44
N VAL A 112 -1.79 21.41 5.74
CA VAL A 112 -1.91 22.60 6.59
C VAL A 112 -0.52 23.12 7.01
N PHE A 113 0.54 22.35 6.79
CA PHE A 113 1.91 22.64 7.22
C PHE A 113 2.92 22.41 6.09
N ASP A 114 3.99 23.21 6.08
CA ASP A 114 5.12 23.04 5.17
C ASP A 114 6.07 22.00 5.76
N GLY A 115 6.31 20.89 5.05
CA GLY A 115 7.21 19.83 5.49
C GLY A 115 8.66 20.30 5.64
N ARG A 116 9.06 21.35 4.93
CA ARG A 116 10.43 21.87 4.90
C ARG A 116 10.86 22.56 6.19
N ASP A 117 9.91 23.03 6.98
CA ASP A 117 10.17 23.71 8.25
C ASP A 117 10.52 22.73 9.39
N PHE A 118 10.38 21.43 9.15
CA PHE A 118 10.59 20.41 10.15
C PHE A 118 11.91 19.68 9.92
N THR A 119 12.65 19.48 11.01
CA THR A 119 13.76 18.54 11.05
C THR A 119 13.24 17.19 11.51
N MET A 120 13.50 16.16 10.70
CA MET A 120 13.17 14.78 11.05
C MET A 120 14.37 14.09 11.70
N ILE A 121 14.11 13.43 12.82
CA ILE A 121 15.06 12.62 13.56
C ILE A 121 14.56 11.17 13.54
N PHE A 122 15.41 10.30 13.01
CA PHE A 122 15.20 8.86 13.11
C PHE A 122 15.69 8.38 14.48
N LEU A 123 14.77 7.84 15.28
CA LEU A 123 15.11 7.42 16.65
C LEU A 123 15.49 5.95 16.70
N ASP A 124 14.71 5.08 16.06
CA ASP A 124 14.92 3.64 16.17
C ASP A 124 14.27 2.85 15.02
N SER A 125 14.85 1.69 14.71
CA SER A 125 14.29 0.67 13.82
C SER A 125 14.47 -0.73 14.37
N ASP A 126 13.36 -1.45 14.38
CA ASP A 126 13.26 -2.79 14.94
C ASP A 126 12.62 -3.77 13.98
N SER A 127 12.77 -5.06 14.27
CA SER A 127 12.00 -6.13 13.67
C SER A 127 11.32 -6.95 14.76
N VAL A 128 10.03 -7.22 14.59
CA VAL A 128 9.25 -8.09 15.47
C VAL A 128 8.76 -9.29 14.69
N THR A 129 8.84 -10.46 15.30
CA THR A 129 8.46 -11.72 14.65
C THR A 129 7.21 -12.27 15.32
N ASN A 130 6.15 -12.48 14.54
CA ASN A 130 4.97 -13.19 14.99
C ASN A 130 5.09 -14.67 14.60
N VAL A 131 5.08 -15.57 15.58
CA VAL A 131 5.22 -17.00 15.34
C VAL A 131 3.83 -17.60 15.19
N THR A 132 3.54 -18.12 14.00
CA THR A 132 2.32 -18.89 13.72
C THR A 132 2.65 -20.39 13.71
N SER A 133 1.63 -21.24 13.66
CA SER A 133 1.82 -22.69 13.60
C SER A 133 2.57 -23.14 12.34
N LEU A 134 2.40 -22.42 11.23
CA LEU A 134 2.99 -22.74 9.93
C LEU A 134 4.31 -21.99 9.70
N ASN A 135 4.35 -20.68 10.01
CA ASN A 135 5.46 -19.81 9.63
C ASN A 135 5.73 -18.70 10.67
N ARG A 136 6.92 -18.12 10.59
CA ARG A 136 7.24 -16.87 11.29
C ARG A 136 7.04 -15.68 10.35
N VAL A 137 6.19 -14.74 10.74
CA VAL A 137 5.92 -13.51 9.99
C VAL A 137 6.68 -12.36 10.64
N ASN A 138 7.61 -11.76 9.91
CA ASN A 138 8.39 -10.63 10.40
C ASN A 138 7.72 -9.32 10.01
N HIS A 139 7.68 -8.39 10.95
CA HIS A 139 7.25 -7.01 10.70
C HIS A 139 8.35 -6.06 11.12
N ARG A 140 8.59 -5.05 10.30
CA ARG A 140 9.52 -3.96 10.61
C ARG A 140 8.78 -2.85 11.34
N ARG A 141 9.43 -2.25 12.33
CA ARG A 141 8.93 -1.10 13.08
C ARG A 141 9.92 0.04 12.95
N VAL A 142 9.38 1.25 12.86
CA VAL A 142 10.16 2.48 12.77
C VAL A 142 9.57 3.50 13.73
N LEU A 143 10.45 4.20 14.45
CA LEU A 143 10.13 5.33 15.29
C LEU A 143 10.82 6.59 14.74
N ILE A 144 10.02 7.58 14.39
CA ILE A 144 10.49 8.88 13.92
C ILE A 144 9.93 10.01 14.80
N PHE A 145 10.70 11.07 14.88
CA PHE A 145 10.35 12.31 15.57
C PHE A 145 10.58 13.48 14.63
N ILE A 146 9.72 14.50 14.68
CA ILE A 146 9.95 15.77 13.99
C ILE A 146 9.80 16.95 14.95
N GLY A 147 10.51 18.04 14.64
CA GLY A 147 10.31 19.32 15.28
C GLY A 147 10.76 20.48 14.40
N ASN A 148 10.13 21.64 14.55
CA ASN A 148 10.48 22.87 13.81
C ASN A 148 11.28 23.88 14.64
N GLY A 149 11.63 23.54 15.88
CA GLY A 149 12.33 24.44 16.82
C GLY A 149 11.50 25.64 17.32
N LYS A 150 10.24 25.75 16.91
CA LYS A 150 9.29 26.83 17.27
C LYS A 150 8.12 26.30 18.10
N GLY A 151 8.35 25.24 18.87
CA GLY A 151 7.34 24.62 19.73
C GLY A 151 6.39 23.64 19.03
N LEU A 152 6.52 23.37 17.71
CA LEU A 152 5.79 22.24 17.09
C LEU A 152 6.65 21.00 17.10
N ILE A 153 6.10 19.93 17.67
CA ILE A 153 6.72 18.61 17.67
C ILE A 153 5.71 17.54 17.28
N SER A 154 6.20 16.42 16.77
CA SER A 154 5.39 15.23 16.56
C SER A 154 6.24 13.97 16.59
N TYR A 155 5.60 12.84 16.84
CA TYR A 155 6.24 11.54 16.75
C TYR A 155 5.34 10.54 16.00
N GLY A 156 5.98 9.64 15.26
CA GLY A 156 5.32 8.64 14.44
C GLY A 156 5.85 7.23 14.76
N LYS A 157 4.93 6.29 14.99
CA LYS A 157 5.24 4.86 15.16
C LYS A 157 4.63 4.06 14.02
N GLY A 158 5.48 3.51 13.16
CA GLY A 158 5.05 2.71 12.01
C GLY A 158 5.34 1.22 12.18
N LYS A 159 4.51 0.38 11.55
CA LYS A 159 4.72 -1.06 11.47
C LYS A 159 4.34 -1.56 10.07
N GLY A 160 5.30 -2.12 9.35
CA GLY A 160 5.10 -2.62 7.98
C GLY A 160 5.70 -4.01 7.79
N GLU A 161 5.48 -4.59 6.62
CA GLU A 161 6.24 -5.77 6.19
C GLU A 161 7.69 -5.36 5.86
N ASP A 162 7.83 -4.20 5.23
CA ASP A 162 9.12 -3.56 4.90
C ASP A 162 9.36 -2.28 5.69
N TYR A 163 10.62 -1.85 5.76
CA TYR A 163 10.99 -0.58 6.39
C TYR A 163 10.36 0.63 5.68
N GLU A 164 10.21 0.59 4.36
CA GLU A 164 9.58 1.67 3.59
C GLU A 164 8.10 1.83 3.96
N GLN A 165 7.35 0.73 3.98
CA GLN A 165 5.95 0.76 4.42
C GLN A 165 5.80 1.16 5.89
N ALA A 166 6.69 0.69 6.76
CA ALA A 166 6.71 1.11 8.15
C ALA A 166 6.94 2.62 8.26
N PHE A 167 7.87 3.16 7.47
CA PHE A 167 8.15 4.60 7.42
C PHE A 167 6.94 5.39 6.92
N ASP A 168 6.30 4.97 5.82
CA ASP A 168 5.07 5.61 5.29
C ASP A 168 3.98 5.71 6.36
N GLN A 169 3.76 4.63 7.11
CA GLN A 169 2.78 4.60 8.18
C GLN A 169 3.20 5.48 9.37
N ALA A 170 4.49 5.48 9.73
CA ALA A 170 5.01 6.33 10.79
C ALA A 170 4.78 7.81 10.43
N PHE A 171 5.07 8.17 9.18
CA PHE A 171 4.91 9.53 8.67
C PHE A 171 3.44 9.95 8.63
N LYS A 172 2.51 9.06 8.25
CA LYS A 172 1.07 9.33 8.34
C LYS A 172 0.62 9.64 9.76
N LYS A 173 1.06 8.87 10.76
CA LYS A 173 0.72 9.12 12.17
C LYS A 173 1.35 10.38 12.71
N LEU A 174 2.56 10.70 12.26
CA LEU A 174 3.25 11.91 12.63
C LEU A 174 2.47 13.17 12.20
N ARG A 175 1.81 13.15 11.04
CA ARG A 175 0.91 14.24 10.63
C ARG A 175 -0.34 14.35 11.52
N GLN A 176 -0.80 13.25 12.11
CA GLN A 176 -1.97 13.20 13.00
C GLN A 176 -1.64 13.58 14.45
N ASN A 177 -0.42 13.28 14.91
CA ASN A 177 0.01 13.42 16.29
C ASN A 177 0.75 14.74 16.58
N MET A 178 0.52 15.77 15.78
CA MET A 178 1.22 17.04 15.95
C MET A 178 0.76 17.74 17.22
N VAL A 179 1.71 18.22 18.02
CA VAL A 179 1.46 18.90 19.29
C VAL A 179 2.18 20.23 19.30
N CYS A 180 1.48 21.26 19.78
CA CYS A 180 2.05 22.55 20.09
C CYS A 180 2.49 22.57 21.56
N ILE A 181 3.76 22.84 21.79
CA ILE A 181 4.32 23.12 23.12
C ILE A 181 4.24 24.62 23.34
N ASP A 182 3.74 25.01 24.51
CA ASP A 182 3.79 26.39 24.97
C ASP A 182 5.26 26.81 25.11
N TRP A 183 5.67 27.72 24.24
CA TRP A 183 7.05 28.17 24.13
C TRP A 183 7.11 29.69 24.14
N ASP A 184 7.95 30.23 25.03
CA ASP A 184 8.32 31.64 25.04
C ASP A 184 9.80 31.77 24.68
N ARG A 185 10.15 32.79 23.89
CA ARG A 185 11.53 33.09 23.46
C ARG A 185 12.45 33.37 24.63
N ASN A 186 11.92 34.01 25.66
CA ASN A 186 12.73 34.51 26.77
C ASN A 186 12.78 33.51 27.93
N PHE A 187 11.74 32.68 28.09
CA PHE A 187 11.62 31.77 29.23
C PHE A 187 10.99 30.43 28.80
N THR A 188 11.81 29.61 28.14
CA THR A 188 11.37 28.38 27.46
C THR A 188 10.91 27.28 28.43
N SER A 189 11.48 27.21 29.63
CA SER A 189 11.13 26.23 30.67
C SER A 189 11.05 26.95 32.02
N PRO A 190 9.85 27.35 32.49
CA PRO A 190 9.73 28.19 33.67
C PRO A 190 9.98 27.46 34.99
N CYS A 191 9.76 26.15 35.00
CA CYS A 191 9.87 25.31 36.18
C CYS A 191 10.58 24.01 35.84
N ILE A 192 10.95 23.26 36.88
CA ILE A 192 11.55 21.94 36.73
C ILE A 192 10.46 20.99 36.24
N MET A 193 10.62 20.45 35.03
CA MET A 193 9.72 19.44 34.49
C MET A 193 10.27 18.05 34.77
N LYS A 194 9.39 17.14 35.20
CA LYS A 194 9.73 15.73 35.42
C LYS A 194 8.78 14.87 34.62
N GLY A 195 9.33 14.05 33.74
CA GLY A 195 8.61 13.06 32.96
C GLY A 195 9.03 11.65 33.34
N ARG A 196 8.08 10.72 33.40
CA ARG A 196 8.34 9.29 33.62
C ARG A 196 7.65 8.47 32.54
N HIS A 197 8.37 7.49 31.99
CA HIS A 197 7.80 6.45 31.15
C HIS A 197 8.43 5.09 31.50
N ASN A 198 7.64 4.17 32.05
CA ASN A 198 8.11 2.90 32.61
C ASN A 198 9.24 3.12 33.63
N ASP A 199 10.44 2.63 33.32
CA ASP A 199 11.65 2.74 34.14
C ASP A 199 12.53 3.93 33.77
N PHE A 200 12.14 4.72 32.76
CA PHE A 200 12.86 5.90 32.33
C PHE A 200 12.31 7.16 33.00
N TYR A 201 13.23 8.03 33.42
CA TYR A 201 12.94 9.31 34.06
C TYR A 201 13.73 10.40 33.35
N ILE A 202 13.04 11.50 33.04
CA ILE A 202 13.64 12.69 32.46
C ILE A 202 13.32 13.87 33.37
N SER A 203 14.34 14.65 33.73
CA SER A 203 14.18 15.91 34.45
C SER A 203 14.78 17.04 33.62
N ILE A 204 13.98 18.04 33.30
CA ILE A 204 14.42 19.25 32.62
C ILE A 204 14.51 20.35 33.66
N TRP A 205 15.69 20.95 33.80
CA TRP A 205 15.94 22.06 34.69
C TRP A 205 15.96 23.37 33.88
N PRO A 206 15.37 24.46 34.40
CA PRO A 206 15.50 25.78 33.78
C PRO A 206 16.98 26.19 33.73
N GLN A 207 17.39 26.80 32.61
CA GLN A 207 18.70 27.44 32.45
C GLN A 207 18.54 28.93 32.18
#